data_AF-A0A8T6DK50-F1
#
_entry.id   AF-A0A8T6DK50-F1
#
_cell.length_a   1.000
_cell.length_b   1.000
_cell.length_c   1.000
_cell.angle_alpha   90.00
_cell.angle_beta   90.00
_cell.angle_gamma   90.00
#
_symmetry.space_group_name_H-M   'P 1'
#
loop_
_entity.id
_entity.type
_entity.pdbx_description
1 polymer ?
#
loop_
_entity_poly.entity_id
_entity_poly.type
_entity_poly.pdbx_seq_one_letter_code
_entity_poly.pdbx_strand_id
1 'polypeptide(L)'
;VQAIAETKKIDCWILFPLSAIARQMPKDEEPSESWALNLDRVFGDRSYWHDLYQTSPQLSMFDDEPSLERSEGSGQIADNYCRRLEEVFAKVAPTRRKFTNSRNSPMFELFFAASNPAGASVAIRIADHILKNW
;
A
#
# COMPACT_ATOMS: atom_id res chain seq x y z
N VAL A 1 -11.90 -2.69 -1.67
CA VAL A 1 -11.45 -3.59 -2.78
C VAL A 1 -12.03 -5.00 -2.68
N GLN A 2 -12.13 -5.59 -1.48
CA GLN A 2 -12.63 -6.95 -1.26
C GLN A 2 -13.98 -7.26 -1.95
N ALA A 3 -15.00 -6.42 -1.74
CA ALA A 3 -16.30 -6.62 -2.37
C ALA A 3 -16.26 -6.69 -3.90
N ILE A 4 -15.30 -6.00 -4.54
CA ILE A 4 -15.10 -6.06 -6.00
C ILE A 4 -14.44 -7.39 -6.40
N ALA A 5 -13.39 -7.78 -5.68
CA ALA A 5 -12.66 -9.01 -5.94
C ALA A 5 -13.56 -10.26 -5.80
N GLU A 6 -14.42 -10.27 -4.78
CA GLU A 6 -15.41 -11.34 -4.53
C GLU A 6 -16.38 -11.55 -5.70
N THR A 7 -16.64 -10.51 -6.50
CA THR A 7 -17.50 -10.66 -7.68
C THR A 7 -16.88 -11.58 -8.74
N LYS A 8 -15.55 -11.69 -8.79
CA LYS A 8 -14.77 -12.38 -9.84
C LYS A 8 -15.08 -11.90 -11.26
N LYS A 9 -15.66 -10.70 -11.41
CA LYS A 9 -16.18 -10.17 -12.69
C LYS A 9 -15.54 -8.86 -13.12
N ILE A 10 -14.94 -8.12 -12.19
CA ILE A 10 -14.44 -6.77 -12.43
C ILE A 10 -12.96 -6.73 -12.11
N ASP A 11 -12.13 -6.40 -13.09
CA ASP A 11 -10.72 -6.09 -12.88
C ASP A 11 -10.57 -4.61 -12.50
N CYS A 12 -9.54 -4.26 -11.72
CA CYS A 12 -9.37 -2.92 -11.15
C CYS A 12 -8.01 -2.32 -11.46
N TRP A 13 -8.03 -1.10 -11.98
CA TRP A 13 -6.92 -0.16 -11.91
C TRP A 13 -7.08 0.69 -10.64
N ILE A 14 -6.06 0.74 -9.79
CA ILE A 14 -6.13 1.40 -8.48
C ILE A 14 -5.00 2.43 -8.39
N LEU A 15 -5.36 3.71 -8.40
CA LEU A 15 -4.42 4.80 -8.18
C LEU A 15 -4.30 5.07 -6.66
N PHE A 16 -3.35 4.39 -6.03
CA PHE A 16 -3.17 4.44 -4.58
C PHE A 16 -2.55 5.78 -4.13
N PRO A 17 -3.14 6.51 -3.19
CA PRO A 17 -2.71 7.85 -2.78
C PRO A 17 -1.55 7.80 -1.77
N LEU A 18 -0.38 7.40 -2.25
CA LEU A 18 0.79 7.09 -1.43
C LEU A 18 1.19 8.22 -0.48
N SER A 19 1.24 9.47 -0.96
CA SER A 19 1.64 10.61 -0.11
C SER A 19 0.60 10.96 0.96
N ALA A 20 -0.69 10.77 0.67
CA ALA A 20 -1.76 11.04 1.62
C ALA A 20 -1.76 10.01 2.75
N ILE A 21 -1.54 8.73 2.42
CA ILE A 21 -1.39 7.65 3.39
C ILE A 21 -0.13 7.86 4.23
N ALA A 22 1.00 8.16 3.61
CA ALA A 22 2.25 8.41 4.33
C ALA A 22 2.13 9.56 5.34
N ARG A 23 1.30 10.58 5.07
CA ARG A 23 1.04 11.71 5.98
C ARG A 23 0.15 11.35 7.16
N GLN A 24 -0.72 10.35 7.01
CA GLN A 24 -1.55 9.84 8.10
C GLN A 24 -0.80 8.88 9.02
N MET A 25 0.46 8.57 8.71
CA MET A 25 1.32 7.67 9.48
C MET A 25 2.53 8.47 9.97
N PRO A 26 2.47 9.06 11.18
CA PRO A 26 3.59 9.78 11.79
C PRO A 26 4.84 8.92 11.87
N LYS A 27 6.02 9.55 11.90
CA LYS A 27 7.29 8.82 11.93
C LYS A 27 7.54 8.19 13.30
N ASP A 28 7.29 8.93 14.37
CA ASP A 28 7.79 8.60 15.71
C ASP A 28 6.67 8.22 16.71
N GLU A 29 5.43 8.11 16.22
CA GLU A 29 4.26 7.76 17.02
C GLU A 29 3.21 7.04 16.17
N GLU A 30 2.30 6.33 16.84
CA GLU A 30 1.14 5.76 16.18
C GLU A 30 0.19 6.85 15.65
N PRO A 31 -0.53 6.59 14.55
CA PRO A 31 -1.52 7.52 14.05
C PRO A 31 -2.65 7.73 15.08
N SER A 32 -3.21 8.94 15.13
CA SER A 32 -4.44 9.19 15.90
C SER A 32 -5.54 8.19 15.51
N GLU A 33 -6.46 7.88 16.42
CA GLU A 33 -7.52 6.90 16.15
C GLU A 33 -8.35 7.24 14.89
N SER A 34 -8.55 8.53 14.62
CA SER A 34 -9.23 8.99 13.40
C SER A 34 -8.47 8.64 12.11
N TRP A 35 -7.13 8.68 12.15
CA TRP A 35 -6.27 8.29 11.04
C TRP A 35 -6.13 6.77 10.96
N ALA A 36 -5.98 6.09 12.09
CA ALA A 36 -5.99 4.63 12.17
C ALA A 36 -7.24 4.03 11.51
N LEU A 37 -8.44 4.53 11.81
CA LEU A 37 -9.68 4.08 11.18
C LEU A 37 -9.73 4.34 9.67
N ASN A 38 -9.08 5.39 9.18
CA ASN A 38 -8.97 5.63 7.74
C ASN A 38 -7.97 4.68 7.09
N LEU A 39 -6.85 4.39 7.74
CA LEU A 39 -5.88 3.40 7.30
C LEU A 39 -6.53 2.00 7.27
N ASP A 40 -7.29 1.62 8.30
CA ASP A 40 -8.04 0.36 8.37
C ASP A 40 -8.99 0.21 7.17
N ARG A 41 -9.67 1.29 6.76
CA ARG A 41 -10.54 1.26 5.57
C ARG A 41 -9.78 1.06 4.26
N VAL A 42 -8.56 1.60 4.18
CA VAL A 42 -7.72 1.53 2.97
C VAL A 42 -7.06 0.15 2.87
N PHE A 43 -6.41 -0.30 3.94
CA PHE A 43 -5.69 -1.57 3.98
C PHE A 43 -6.57 -2.77 4.29
N GLY A 44 -7.74 -2.57 4.88
CA GLY A 44 -8.71 -3.62 5.24
C GLY A 44 -8.79 -3.86 6.74
N ASP A 45 -7.65 -3.82 7.44
CA ASP A 45 -7.59 -3.84 8.90
C ASP A 45 -6.27 -3.25 9.42
N ARG A 46 -6.16 -3.20 10.74
CA ARG A 46 -5.06 -2.56 11.46
C ARG A 46 -3.71 -3.25 11.27
N SER A 47 -3.68 -4.58 11.12
CA SER A 47 -2.43 -5.34 11.05
C SER A 47 -1.53 -4.92 9.89
N TYR A 48 -2.11 -4.69 8.70
CA TYR A 48 -1.33 -4.38 7.49
C TYR A 48 -0.51 -3.10 7.56
N TRP A 49 -1.01 -2.07 8.26
CA TRP A 49 -0.27 -0.82 8.38
C TRP A 49 0.50 -0.75 9.70
N HIS A 50 0.03 -1.46 10.74
CA HIS A 50 0.73 -1.54 12.02
C HIS A 50 2.08 -2.25 11.90
N ASP A 51 2.20 -3.25 11.01
CA ASP A 51 3.46 -3.92 10.65
C ASP A 51 4.57 -2.97 10.16
N LEU A 52 4.20 -1.75 9.75
CA LEU A 52 5.14 -0.70 9.34
C LEU A 52 5.71 0.08 10.52
N TYR A 53 5.29 -0.20 11.75
CA TYR A 53 5.83 0.41 12.95
C TYR A 53 6.66 -0.62 13.71
N GLN A 54 7.87 -0.23 14.09
CA GLN A 54 8.81 -1.08 14.82
C GLN A 54 9.39 -0.30 16.00
N THR A 55 9.73 -1.01 17.07
CA THR A 55 10.46 -0.40 18.18
C THR A 55 11.85 0.01 17.70
N SER A 56 12.19 1.28 17.85
CA SER A 56 13.49 1.81 17.48
C SER A 56 14.56 1.16 18.36
N PRO A 57 15.65 0.62 17.76
CA PRO A 57 16.77 0.09 18.52
C PRO A 57 17.63 1.18 19.16
N GLN A 58 17.39 2.45 18.83
CA GLN A 58 18.08 3.61 19.41
C GLN A 58 17.35 4.08 20.68
N LEU A 59 18.03 3.98 21.83
CA LEU A 59 17.60 4.74 23.00
C LEU A 59 17.85 6.23 22.76
N SER A 60 16.82 7.03 23.01
CA SER A 60 16.95 8.47 23.17
C SER A 60 17.97 8.76 24.27
N MET A 61 18.81 9.79 24.10
CA MET A 61 19.75 10.21 25.16
C MET A 61 19.04 10.73 26.42
N PHE A 62 17.72 10.95 26.36
CA PHE A 62 16.93 11.57 27.42
C PHE A 62 15.68 10.77 27.83
N ASP A 63 15.34 9.68 27.13
CA ASP A 63 14.20 8.83 27.47
C ASP A 63 14.66 7.41 27.79
N ASP A 64 14.12 6.86 28.87
CA ASP A 64 14.39 5.49 29.33
C ASP A 64 13.58 4.43 28.54
N GLU A 65 12.62 4.86 27.72
CA GLU A 65 11.76 3.97 26.93
C GLU A 65 12.14 4.00 25.43
N PRO A 66 12.12 2.84 24.74
CA PRO A 66 12.40 2.79 23.32
C PRO A 66 11.28 3.46 22.52
N SER A 67 11.63 4.34 21.59
CA SER A 67 10.67 5.06 20.76
C SER A 67 10.09 4.16 19.66
N LEU A 68 8.83 4.38 19.28
CA LEU A 68 8.27 3.75 18.09
C LEU A 68 8.79 4.46 16.84
N GLU A 69 9.16 3.71 15.80
CA GLU A 69 9.57 4.28 14.51
C GLU A 69 8.84 3.57 13.37
N ARG A 70 8.26 4.37 12.48
CA ARG A 70 7.71 3.86 11.22
C ARG A 70 8.84 3.54 10.26
N SER A 71 8.79 2.37 9.64
CA SER A 71 9.73 1.92 8.62
C SER A 71 9.96 2.98 7.54
N GLU A 72 11.22 3.19 7.17
CA GLU A 72 11.57 4.21 6.21
C GLU A 72 11.15 3.84 4.78
N GLY A 73 10.56 4.82 4.10
CA GLY A 73 10.30 4.75 2.66
C GLY A 73 8.86 4.44 2.29
N SER A 74 8.32 5.22 1.36
CA SER A 74 6.99 5.03 0.80
C SER A 74 6.82 3.70 0.04
N GLY A 75 7.93 3.00 -0.28
CA GLY A 75 7.88 1.68 -0.91
C GLY A 75 7.16 0.63 -0.05
N GLN A 76 7.47 0.60 1.25
CA GLN A 76 6.93 -0.41 2.16
C GLN A 76 5.41 -0.27 2.35
N ILE A 77 4.92 0.97 2.36
CA ILE A 77 3.49 1.28 2.38
C ILE A 77 2.79 0.68 1.14
N ALA A 78 3.39 0.88 -0.04
CA ALA A 78 2.87 0.34 -1.29
C ALA A 78 2.96 -1.20 -1.34
N ASP A 79 4.02 -1.79 -0.77
CA ASP A 79 4.21 -3.24 -0.70
C ASP A 79 3.15 -3.91 0.19
N ASN A 80 2.84 -3.34 1.36
CA ASN A 80 1.78 -3.87 2.23
C ASN A 80 0.40 -3.74 1.55
N TYR A 81 0.14 -2.65 0.82
CA TYR A 81 -1.08 -2.55 0.03
C TYR A 81 -1.12 -3.59 -1.10
N CYS A 82 0.02 -3.86 -1.74
CA CYS A 82 0.15 -4.91 -2.76
C CYS A 82 -0.23 -6.29 -2.19
N ARG A 83 0.32 -6.64 -1.01
CA ARG A 83 0.01 -7.89 -0.31
C ARG A 83 -1.49 -8.04 -0.07
N ARG A 84 -2.15 -6.96 0.39
CA ARG A 84 -3.60 -6.96 0.56
C ARG A 84 -4.34 -7.25 -0.74
N LEU A 85 -3.92 -6.66 -1.86
CA LEU A 85 -4.52 -6.93 -3.17
C LEU A 85 -4.30 -8.39 -3.61
N GLU A 86 -3.11 -8.95 -3.36
CA GLU A 86 -2.77 -10.33 -3.69
C GLU A 86 -3.60 -11.36 -2.91
N GLU A 87 -4.02 -11.02 -1.70
CA GLU A 87 -4.89 -11.88 -0.88
C GLU A 87 -6.34 -11.88 -1.34
N VAL A 88 -6.83 -10.78 -1.91
CA VAL A 88 -8.26 -10.67 -2.33
C VAL A 88 -8.50 -10.96 -3.81
N PHE A 89 -7.59 -10.55 -4.69
CA PHE A 89 -7.75 -10.71 -6.14
C PHE A 89 -7.14 -12.02 -6.63
N ALA A 90 -7.63 -12.53 -7.76
CA ALA A 90 -7.09 -13.75 -8.34
C ALA A 90 -5.64 -13.58 -8.81
N LYS A 91 -5.26 -12.37 -9.26
CA LYS A 91 -3.88 -12.03 -9.59
C LYS A 91 -3.67 -10.52 -9.56
N VAL A 92 -2.49 -10.08 -9.17
CA VAL A 92 -2.06 -8.66 -9.20
C VAL A 92 -0.87 -8.52 -10.15
N ALA A 93 -0.77 -7.38 -10.83
CA ALA A 93 0.35 -7.12 -11.73
C ALA A 93 1.65 -6.96 -10.93
N PRO A 94 2.77 -7.60 -11.34
CA PRO A 94 4.03 -7.54 -10.61
C PRO A 94 4.72 -6.17 -10.74
N THR A 95 4.47 -5.47 -11.84
CA THR A 95 4.92 -4.08 -12.01
C THR A 95 3.89 -3.13 -11.43
N ARG A 96 4.38 -2.06 -10.81
CA ARG A 96 3.58 -0.94 -10.30
C ARG A 96 4.19 0.35 -10.81
N ARG A 97 3.37 1.36 -11.10
CA ARG A 97 3.88 2.64 -11.63
C ARG A 97 3.80 3.73 -10.56
N LYS A 98 4.96 4.29 -10.20
CA LYS A 98 5.05 5.44 -9.29
C LYS A 98 4.85 6.74 -10.05
N PHE A 99 4.06 7.62 -9.49
CA PHE A 99 3.84 8.98 -9.97
C PHE A 99 4.41 9.96 -8.94
N THR A 100 5.36 10.77 -9.37
CA THR A 100 6.04 11.75 -8.52
C THR A 100 5.63 13.18 -8.86
N ASN A 101 5.83 14.10 -7.92
CA ASN A 101 5.68 15.53 -8.18
C ASN A 101 6.94 16.12 -8.85
N SER A 102 6.94 17.44 -9.11
CA SER A 102 8.09 18.16 -9.69
C SER A 102 9.37 18.14 -8.84
N ARG A 103 9.28 17.78 -7.56
CA ARG A 103 10.41 17.58 -6.63
C ARG A 103 10.79 16.10 -6.50
N ASN A 104 10.30 15.26 -7.40
CA ASN A 104 10.49 13.81 -7.41
C ASN A 104 9.99 13.08 -6.14
N SER A 105 9.07 13.69 -5.37
CA SER A 105 8.46 13.03 -4.21
C SER A 105 7.33 12.09 -4.67
N PRO A 106 7.27 10.83 -4.20
CA PRO A 106 6.19 9.90 -4.55
C PRO A 106 4.82 10.39 -4.09
N MET A 107 3.89 10.56 -5.03
CA MET A 107 2.53 11.02 -4.78
C MET A 107 1.52 9.88 -4.84
N PHE A 108 1.61 9.06 -5.89
CA PHE A 108 0.72 7.94 -6.14
C PHE A 108 1.49 6.71 -6.64
N GLU A 109 0.89 5.54 -6.46
CA GLU A 109 1.35 4.31 -7.10
C GLU A 109 0.15 3.60 -7.74
N LEU A 110 0.27 3.26 -9.03
CA LEU A 110 -0.79 2.62 -9.79
C LEU A 110 -0.60 1.10 -9.79
N PHE A 111 -1.66 0.42 -9.38
CA PHE A 111 -1.76 -1.04 -9.33
C PHE A 111 -2.80 -1.53 -10.33
N PHE A 112 -2.64 -2.77 -10.77
CA PHE A 112 -3.67 -3.49 -11.50
C PHE A 112 -3.94 -4.84 -10.83
N ALA A 113 -5.22 -5.15 -10.60
CA ALA A 113 -5.64 -6.38 -9.96
C ALA A 113 -6.80 -7.03 -10.75
N ALA A 114 -6.63 -8.30 -11.10
CA ALA A 114 -7.59 -9.08 -11.86
C ALA A 114 -8.40 -10.00 -10.95
N SER A 115 -9.73 -9.94 -11.05
CA SER A 115 -10.64 -10.69 -10.17
C SER A 115 -11.03 -12.04 -10.76
N ASN A 116 -11.08 -12.18 -12.09
CA ASN A 116 -11.50 -13.42 -12.75
C ASN A 116 -10.33 -14.40 -12.92
N PRO A 117 -10.30 -15.55 -12.23
CA PRO A 117 -9.19 -16.51 -12.33
C PRO A 117 -8.95 -17.04 -13.75
N ALA A 118 -10.00 -17.20 -14.55
CA ALA A 118 -9.89 -17.73 -15.91
C ALA A 118 -9.17 -16.75 -16.87
N GLY A 119 -9.39 -15.45 -16.68
CA GLY A 119 -8.81 -14.38 -17.51
C GLY A 119 -7.56 -13.74 -16.92
N ALA A 120 -7.29 -13.94 -15.63
CA ALA A 120 -6.30 -13.18 -14.86
C ALA A 120 -4.91 -13.19 -15.50
N SER A 121 -4.42 -14.33 -15.98
CA SER A 121 -3.09 -14.41 -16.59
C SER A 121 -2.95 -13.55 -17.85
N VAL A 122 -3.99 -13.47 -18.69
CA VAL A 122 -3.98 -12.61 -19.88
C VAL A 122 -4.09 -11.15 -19.48
N ALA A 123 -5.01 -10.82 -18.55
CA ALA A 123 -5.20 -9.47 -18.04
C ALA A 123 -3.90 -8.90 -17.42
N ILE A 124 -3.22 -9.68 -16.58
CA ILE A 124 -1.94 -9.28 -15.99
C ILE A 124 -0.87 -9.04 -17.06
N ARG A 125 -0.76 -9.90 -18.08
CA ARG A 125 0.23 -9.70 -19.15
C ARG A 125 0.01 -8.39 -19.90
N ILE A 126 -1.25 -8.03 -20.17
CA ILE A 126 -1.61 -6.77 -20.81
C ILE A 126 -1.28 -5.59 -19.88
N ALA A 127 -1.73 -5.64 -18.63
CA ALA A 127 -1.53 -4.57 -17.67
C ALA A 127 -0.04 -4.33 -17.36
N ASP A 128 0.74 -5.39 -17.21
CA ASP A 128 2.19 -5.34 -16.97
C ASP A 128 2.92 -4.68 -18.15
N HIS A 129 2.51 -5.00 -19.39
CA HIS A 129 3.03 -4.33 -20.58
C HIS A 129 2.70 -2.83 -20.58
N ILE A 130 1.48 -2.43 -20.20
CA ILE A 130 1.08 -1.03 -20.11
C ILE A 130 1.90 -0.30 -19.03
N LEU A 131 2.02 -0.87 -17.83
CA LEU A 131 2.70 -0.27 -16.68
C LEU A 131 4.20 -0.04 -16.93
N LYS A 132 4.82 -0.89 -17.76
CA LYS A 132 6.23 -0.76 -18.17
C LYS A 132 6.46 0.30 -19.24
N ASN A 133 5.49 0.50 -20.14
CA ASN A 133 5.69 1.26 -21.39
C ASN A 133 4.91 2.58 -21.47
N TRP A 134 4.22 2.99 -20.41
CA TRP A 134 3.74 4.35 -20.21
C TRP A 134 4.82 5.25 -19.60
#